data_AF-A0A348WRE0-F1
#
_entry.id   AF-A0A348WRE0-F1
#
_cell.length_a   1.000
_cell.length_b   1.000
_cell.length_c   1.000
_cell.angle_alpha   90.00
_cell.angle_beta   90.00
_cell.angle_gamma   90.00
#
_symmetry.space_group_name_H-M   'P 1'
#
loop_
_entity.id
_entity.type
_entity.pdbx_description
1 polymer ?
#
loop_
_entity_poly.entity_id
_entity_poly.type
_entity_poly.pdbx_seq_one_letter_code
_entity_poly.pdbx_strand_id
1 'polypeptide(L)'
;QIIKGNERVVRPRLADAQFFFESDKKVTLSSRLDKLGTVLFQKQLGTMKDKSERISRLSARIAGSLNADEQHARLAGELCKTDLVTDMVSEFPETQGVMGRHYALNDGLDAEVADAIEQHYWPRFAGDNLPTSDVSRSVALADKLDSLVGIFGIGQTPKGDRDPFALRRAALGLIRIIVESNLNLDLYELIDAAIGEFGDRLSNNDVRENVFNFIIGRFRPWYQEQGISVDVIQAVLARAPSRPADFNLRIHAVDAFKQHDAAESLSAANKRVGNILSKSEGDLTGKIDHTLLVAAEEKTLAAQISETEKSAEPEIAAGNYEGALTRMASLKSPIDDFFENVMVNDEDPAVRQNRLNLLYQLRGMFLRVADISLLQ
;
A
#
# COMPACT_ATOMS: atom_id res chain seq x y z
N GLN A 1 45.50 -1.00 -27.80
CA GLN A 1 46.20 -1.63 -26.64
C GLN A 1 45.26 -1.79 -25.45
N ILE A 2 44.43 -0.79 -25.13
CA ILE A 2 43.40 -0.84 -24.06
C ILE A 2 42.35 -1.94 -24.31
N ILE A 3 41.78 -2.04 -25.53
CA ILE A 3 40.77 -3.05 -25.88
C ILE A 3 41.30 -4.49 -25.66
N LYS A 4 42.48 -4.83 -26.19
CA LYS A 4 43.10 -6.15 -26.00
C LYS A 4 43.44 -6.44 -24.53
N GLY A 5 43.71 -5.40 -23.73
CA GLY A 5 43.90 -5.52 -22.29
C GLY A 5 42.60 -5.87 -21.57
N ASN A 6 41.52 -5.16 -21.89
CA ASN A 6 40.20 -5.42 -21.31
C ASN A 6 39.65 -6.79 -21.73
N GLU A 7 39.84 -7.21 -22.98
CA GLU A 7 39.45 -8.54 -23.47
C GLU A 7 40.16 -9.67 -22.72
N ARG A 8 41.44 -9.49 -22.35
CA ARG A 8 42.19 -10.48 -21.56
C ARG A 8 41.65 -10.67 -20.15
N VAL A 9 40.99 -9.66 -19.59
CA VAL A 9 40.38 -9.71 -18.25
C VAL A 9 38.96 -10.24 -18.31
N VAL A 10 38.18 -9.85 -19.33
CA VAL A 10 36.77 -10.23 -19.45
C VAL A 10 36.59 -11.67 -19.95
N ARG A 11 37.44 -12.15 -20.87
CA ARG A 11 37.30 -13.50 -21.44
C ARG A 11 37.31 -14.63 -20.41
N PRO A 12 38.24 -14.69 -19.45
CA PRO A 12 38.21 -15.73 -18.40
C PRO A 12 36.92 -15.67 -17.58
N ARG A 13 36.49 -14.47 -17.17
CA ARG A 13 35.26 -14.28 -16.38
C ARG A 13 34.00 -14.77 -17.13
N LEU A 14 33.93 -14.53 -18.44
CA LEU A 14 32.84 -15.04 -19.28
C LEU A 14 32.92 -16.55 -19.50
N ALA A 15 34.12 -17.11 -19.61
CA ALA A 15 34.30 -18.56 -19.70
C ALA A 15 33.87 -19.27 -18.41
N ASP A 16 34.18 -18.70 -17.25
CA ASP A 16 33.72 -19.19 -15.95
C ASP A 16 32.19 -19.12 -15.86
N ALA A 17 31.58 -17.98 -16.20
CA ALA A 17 30.13 -17.83 -16.24
C ALA A 17 29.46 -18.86 -17.17
N GLN A 18 30.03 -19.08 -18.37
CA GLN A 18 29.53 -20.09 -19.31
C GLN A 18 29.65 -21.51 -18.72
N PHE A 19 30.77 -21.81 -18.05
CA PHE A 19 30.98 -23.12 -17.42
C PHE A 19 29.93 -23.37 -16.33
N PHE A 20 29.70 -22.42 -15.43
CA PHE A 20 28.69 -22.56 -14.38
C PHE A 20 27.29 -22.69 -14.96
N PHE A 21 26.92 -21.85 -15.93
CA PHE A 21 25.61 -21.92 -16.59
C PHE A 21 25.35 -23.28 -17.25
N GLU A 22 26.31 -23.81 -18.02
CA GLU A 22 26.17 -25.13 -18.66
C GLU A 22 26.23 -26.30 -17.66
N SER A 23 26.89 -26.12 -16.52
CA SER A 23 26.86 -27.10 -15.42
C SER A 23 25.48 -27.11 -14.75
N ASP A 24 24.97 -25.93 -14.38
CA ASP A 24 23.73 -25.77 -13.64
C ASP A 24 22.51 -26.23 -14.41
N LYS A 25 22.47 -26.00 -15.74
CA LYS A 25 21.40 -26.46 -16.66
C LYS A 25 21.17 -27.97 -16.68
N LYS A 26 22.10 -28.78 -16.17
CA LYS A 26 21.97 -30.24 -16.12
C LYS A 26 21.09 -30.71 -14.96
N VAL A 27 20.76 -29.83 -14.02
CA VAL A 27 20.01 -30.13 -12.80
C VAL A 27 18.84 -29.16 -12.70
N THR A 28 17.62 -29.70 -12.71
CA THR A 28 16.39 -28.90 -12.75
C THR A 28 16.20 -28.08 -11.47
N LEU A 29 15.51 -26.95 -11.57
CA LEU A 29 15.16 -26.10 -10.43
C LEU A 29 14.38 -26.85 -9.34
N SER A 30 13.41 -27.68 -9.74
CA SER A 30 12.60 -28.47 -8.81
C SER A 30 13.44 -29.42 -7.95
N SER A 31 14.48 -30.04 -8.54
CA SER A 31 15.40 -30.92 -7.80
C SER A 31 16.28 -30.18 -6.79
N ARG A 32 16.32 -28.84 -6.83
CA ARG A 32 17.10 -27.98 -5.93
C ARG A 32 16.31 -27.51 -4.72
N LEU A 33 15.01 -27.77 -4.65
CA LEU A 33 14.15 -27.35 -3.53
C LEU A 33 14.68 -27.85 -2.18
N ASP A 34 15.14 -29.10 -2.10
CA ASP A 34 15.68 -29.66 -0.86
C ASP A 34 16.98 -28.97 -0.43
N LYS A 35 17.80 -28.52 -1.39
CA LYS A 35 19.03 -27.76 -1.09
C LYS A 35 18.71 -26.38 -0.49
N LEU A 36 17.55 -25.79 -0.77
CA LEU A 36 17.15 -24.55 -0.08
C LEU A 36 16.98 -24.72 1.44
N GLY A 37 16.76 -25.96 1.90
CA GLY A 37 16.72 -26.30 3.32
C GLY A 37 18.06 -26.08 4.04
N THR A 38 19.17 -25.94 3.32
CA THR A 38 20.48 -25.65 3.93
C THR A 38 20.76 -24.15 4.02
N VAL A 39 19.97 -23.31 3.35
CA VAL A 39 20.15 -21.84 3.34
C VAL A 39 19.27 -21.23 4.42
N LEU A 40 19.89 -20.70 5.48
CA LEU A 40 19.15 -20.06 6.56
C LEU A 40 18.54 -18.74 6.07
N PHE A 41 17.21 -18.61 6.18
CA PHE A 41 16.56 -17.32 5.99
C PHE A 41 16.69 -16.49 7.27
N GLN A 42 16.19 -17.02 8.38
CA GLN A 42 16.24 -16.37 9.69
C GLN A 42 16.02 -17.43 10.79
N LYS A 43 16.77 -17.37 11.90
CA LYS A 43 16.80 -18.41 12.95
C LYS A 43 15.44 -18.90 13.48
N GLN A 44 14.47 -18.01 13.65
CA GLN A 44 13.11 -18.30 14.11
C GLN A 44 12.13 -18.58 12.96
N LEU A 45 12.40 -18.05 11.76
CA LEU A 45 11.49 -18.18 10.60
C LEU A 45 11.84 -19.39 9.69
N GLY A 46 13.01 -19.99 9.89
CA GLY A 46 13.46 -21.19 9.19
C GLY A 46 14.41 -20.91 8.02
N THR A 47 14.30 -21.75 7.00
CA THR A 47 15.18 -21.83 5.84
C THR A 47 14.59 -21.08 4.64
N MET A 48 15.37 -20.96 3.56
CA MET A 48 14.86 -20.46 2.29
C MET A 48 13.82 -21.40 1.68
N LYS A 49 13.85 -22.70 2.01
CA LYS A 49 12.78 -23.65 1.63
C LYS A 49 11.47 -23.34 2.35
N ASP A 50 11.52 -23.13 3.68
CA ASP A 50 10.33 -22.71 4.44
C ASP A 50 9.72 -21.43 3.85
N LYS A 51 10.59 -20.49 3.46
CA LYS A 51 10.17 -19.25 2.83
C LYS A 51 9.54 -19.45 1.46
N SER A 52 10.16 -20.22 0.56
CA SER A 52 9.60 -20.48 -0.78
C SER A 52 8.25 -21.21 -0.70
N GLU A 53 8.07 -22.10 0.27
CA GLU A 53 6.78 -22.78 0.51
C GLU A 53 5.68 -21.79 0.95
N ARG A 54 5.99 -20.83 1.83
CA ARG A 54 5.05 -19.77 2.22
C ARG A 54 4.75 -18.85 1.04
N ILE A 55 5.78 -18.44 0.28
CA ILE A 55 5.61 -17.63 -0.94
C ILE A 55 4.70 -18.36 -1.93
N SER A 56 4.90 -19.65 -2.17
CA SER A 56 4.06 -20.45 -3.07
C SER A 56 2.57 -20.37 -2.71
N ARG A 57 2.24 -20.59 -1.43
CA ARG A 57 0.84 -20.55 -0.96
C ARG A 57 0.24 -19.14 -1.01
N LEU A 58 1.00 -18.12 -0.61
CA LEU A 58 0.57 -16.72 -0.69
C LEU A 58 0.39 -16.26 -2.13
N SER A 59 1.30 -16.63 -3.04
CA SER A 59 1.24 -16.26 -4.45
C SER A 59 -0.03 -16.79 -5.09
N ALA A 60 -0.40 -18.05 -4.82
CA ALA A 60 -1.65 -18.62 -5.32
C ALA A 60 -2.88 -17.86 -4.80
N ARG A 61 -2.91 -17.52 -3.51
CA ARG A 61 -4.03 -16.76 -2.92
C ARG A 61 -4.15 -15.35 -3.52
N ILE A 62 -3.03 -14.65 -3.70
CA ILE A 62 -3.01 -13.32 -4.33
C ILE A 62 -3.44 -13.42 -5.80
N ALA A 63 -2.96 -14.43 -6.53
CA ALA A 63 -3.36 -14.66 -7.92
C ALA A 63 -4.87 -14.86 -8.05
N GLY A 64 -5.50 -15.63 -7.14
CA GLY A 64 -6.95 -15.78 -7.09
C GLY A 64 -7.68 -14.43 -6.89
N SER A 65 -7.18 -13.55 -6.01
CA SER A 65 -7.72 -12.19 -5.85
C SER A 65 -7.55 -11.30 -7.08
N LEU A 66 -6.55 -11.57 -7.92
CA LEU A 66 -6.29 -10.87 -9.17
C LEU A 66 -6.97 -11.54 -10.39
N ASN A 67 -7.64 -12.68 -10.22
CA ASN A 67 -8.15 -13.53 -11.30
C ASN A 67 -7.04 -14.01 -12.27
N ALA A 68 -5.84 -14.24 -11.74
CA ALA A 68 -4.69 -14.79 -12.46
C ALA A 68 -4.57 -16.31 -12.24
N ASP A 69 -3.67 -16.96 -12.98
CA ASP A 69 -3.44 -18.40 -12.85
C ASP A 69 -2.79 -18.75 -11.49
N GLU A 70 -3.58 -19.33 -10.59
CA GLU A 70 -3.13 -19.74 -9.27
C GLU A 70 -2.07 -20.86 -9.30
N GLN A 71 -2.11 -21.73 -10.30
CA GLN A 71 -1.16 -22.84 -10.43
C GLN A 71 0.21 -22.33 -10.90
N HIS A 72 0.23 -21.43 -11.88
CA HIS A 72 1.43 -20.74 -12.31
C HIS A 72 2.06 -19.93 -11.16
N ALA A 73 1.24 -19.18 -10.41
CA ALA A 73 1.73 -18.40 -9.26
C ALA A 73 2.27 -19.30 -8.14
N ARG A 74 1.60 -20.43 -7.86
CA ARG A 74 2.07 -21.44 -6.90
C ARG A 74 3.42 -22.01 -7.29
N LEU A 75 3.55 -22.47 -8.53
CA LEU A 75 4.77 -23.09 -9.05
C LEU A 75 5.92 -22.09 -9.07
N ALA A 76 5.68 -20.88 -9.58
CA ALA A 76 6.68 -19.81 -9.58
C ALA A 76 7.13 -19.48 -8.16
N GLY A 77 6.20 -19.34 -7.20
CA GLY A 77 6.54 -19.05 -5.80
C GLY A 77 7.34 -20.17 -5.12
N GLU A 78 7.06 -21.43 -5.44
CA GLU A 78 7.84 -22.58 -4.94
C GLU A 78 9.28 -22.55 -5.46
N LEU A 79 9.46 -22.26 -6.74
CA LEU A 79 10.76 -22.30 -7.41
C LEU A 79 11.56 -21.00 -7.32
N CYS A 80 10.96 -19.87 -6.94
CA CYS A 80 11.55 -18.53 -7.11
C CYS A 80 12.90 -18.30 -6.44
N LYS A 81 13.25 -19.09 -5.41
CA LYS A 81 14.51 -18.97 -4.67
C LYS A 81 15.54 -20.07 -5.01
N THR A 82 15.19 -21.03 -5.87
CA THR A 82 16.01 -22.23 -6.15
C THR A 82 17.32 -21.91 -6.85
N ASP A 83 17.43 -20.75 -7.49
CA ASP A 83 18.66 -20.28 -8.12
C ASP A 83 19.74 -19.91 -7.10
N LEU A 84 19.38 -19.57 -5.85
CA LEU A 84 20.33 -19.23 -4.78
C LEU A 84 21.32 -20.36 -4.44
N VAL A 85 21.01 -21.61 -4.82
CA VAL A 85 21.87 -22.79 -4.60
C VAL A 85 22.50 -23.31 -5.90
N THR A 86 22.57 -22.45 -6.91
CA THR A 86 23.28 -22.72 -8.16
C THR A 86 24.73 -22.20 -8.06
N ASP A 87 25.63 -22.82 -8.82
CA ASP A 87 27.02 -22.41 -8.82
C ASP A 87 27.15 -21.02 -9.45
N MET A 88 26.35 -20.73 -10.48
CA MET A 88 26.30 -19.42 -11.14
C MET A 88 25.94 -18.30 -10.17
N VAL A 89 24.90 -18.45 -9.35
CA VAL A 89 24.52 -17.40 -8.38
C VAL A 89 25.50 -17.33 -7.20
N SER A 90 26.14 -18.45 -6.84
CA SER A 90 27.17 -18.47 -5.81
C SER A 90 28.40 -17.64 -6.21
N GLU A 91 28.83 -17.72 -7.48
CA GLU A 91 29.95 -16.93 -8.02
C GLU A 91 29.53 -15.52 -8.48
N PHE A 92 28.30 -15.36 -8.98
CA PHE A 92 27.75 -14.10 -9.50
C PHE A 92 26.38 -13.77 -8.86
N PRO A 93 26.35 -13.33 -7.58
CA PRO A 93 25.10 -13.09 -6.85
C PRO A 93 24.17 -12.04 -7.50
N GLU A 94 24.72 -11.13 -8.30
CA GLU A 94 23.97 -10.13 -9.06
C GLU A 94 23.05 -10.74 -10.13
N THR A 95 23.25 -12.01 -10.49
CA THR A 95 22.48 -12.72 -11.52
C THR A 95 21.27 -13.48 -10.98
N GLN A 96 21.02 -13.42 -9.66
CA GLN A 96 19.82 -14.01 -9.04
C GLN A 96 18.53 -13.45 -9.67
N GLY A 97 17.48 -14.27 -9.71
CA GLY A 97 16.25 -14.05 -10.46
C GLY A 97 16.45 -14.32 -11.96
N VAL A 98 17.40 -13.63 -12.59
CA VAL A 98 17.68 -13.76 -14.04
C VAL A 98 18.08 -15.19 -14.39
N MET A 99 19.01 -15.77 -13.62
CA MET A 99 19.42 -17.16 -13.82
C MET A 99 18.29 -18.14 -13.51
N GLY A 100 17.51 -17.88 -12.45
CA GLY A 100 16.30 -18.65 -12.14
C GLY A 100 15.34 -18.74 -13.34
N ARG A 101 15.08 -17.62 -14.01
CA ARG A 101 14.25 -17.61 -15.24
C ARG A 101 14.87 -18.44 -16.37
N HIS A 102 16.16 -18.28 -16.65
CA HIS A 102 16.81 -19.04 -17.71
C HIS A 102 16.81 -20.55 -17.44
N TYR A 103 16.99 -20.95 -16.18
CA TYR A 103 16.91 -22.35 -15.78
C TYR A 103 15.47 -22.88 -15.85
N ALA A 104 14.47 -22.11 -15.45
CA ALA A 104 13.07 -22.47 -15.60
C ALA A 104 12.69 -22.74 -17.07
N LEU A 105 13.14 -21.87 -17.98
CA LEU A 105 12.92 -22.05 -19.42
C LEU A 105 13.67 -23.28 -19.96
N ASN A 106 14.90 -23.51 -19.51
CA ASN A 106 15.67 -24.71 -19.87
C ASN A 106 14.99 -26.00 -19.41
N ASP A 107 14.33 -25.97 -18.25
CA ASP A 107 13.57 -27.08 -17.70
C ASP A 107 12.22 -27.30 -18.41
N GLY A 108 11.86 -26.43 -19.37
CA GLY A 108 10.63 -26.52 -20.14
C GLY A 108 9.39 -25.97 -19.42
N LEU A 109 9.57 -25.13 -18.39
CA LEU A 109 8.46 -24.45 -17.72
C LEU A 109 7.87 -23.34 -18.61
N ASP A 110 6.62 -22.99 -18.33
CA ASP A 110 5.93 -21.90 -19.03
C ASP A 110 6.68 -20.56 -18.85
N ALA A 111 6.66 -19.73 -19.89
CA ALA A 111 7.35 -18.45 -19.89
C ALA A 111 6.83 -17.51 -18.79
N GLU A 112 5.54 -17.54 -18.47
CA GLU A 112 4.96 -16.72 -17.41
C GLU A 112 5.47 -17.15 -16.02
N VAL A 113 5.64 -18.46 -15.79
CA VAL A 113 6.24 -18.99 -14.56
C VAL A 113 7.70 -18.57 -14.46
N ALA A 114 8.45 -18.69 -15.55
CA ALA A 114 9.85 -18.28 -15.61
C ALA A 114 10.02 -16.76 -15.38
N ASP A 115 9.17 -15.93 -15.99
CA ASP A 115 9.15 -14.48 -15.80
C ASP A 115 8.83 -14.14 -14.34
N ALA A 116 7.85 -14.82 -13.71
CA ALA A 116 7.55 -14.63 -12.29
C ALA A 116 8.72 -15.01 -11.36
N ILE A 117 9.49 -16.04 -11.70
CA ILE A 117 10.72 -16.42 -10.98
C ILE A 117 11.78 -15.32 -11.06
N GLU A 118 11.94 -14.60 -12.16
CA GLU A 118 12.85 -13.44 -12.18
C GLU A 118 12.25 -12.24 -11.43
N GLN A 119 11.02 -11.90 -11.77
CA GLN A 119 10.39 -10.64 -11.41
C GLN A 119 9.92 -10.57 -9.96
N HIS A 120 9.93 -11.67 -9.19
CA HIS A 120 9.56 -11.61 -7.78
C HIS A 120 10.46 -10.68 -6.94
N TYR A 121 11.73 -10.50 -7.36
CA TYR A 121 12.65 -9.54 -6.75
C TYR A 121 12.29 -8.08 -7.08
N TRP A 122 11.47 -7.83 -8.09
CA TRP A 122 11.15 -6.48 -8.56
C TRP A 122 10.04 -5.84 -7.71
N PRO A 123 10.05 -4.50 -7.57
CA PRO A 123 11.17 -3.60 -7.86
C PRO A 123 12.29 -3.75 -6.81
N ARG A 124 13.55 -3.76 -7.25
CA ARG A 124 14.74 -3.93 -6.39
C ARG A 124 15.27 -2.62 -5.81
N PHE A 125 14.90 -1.48 -6.39
CA PHE A 125 15.26 -0.13 -5.95
C PHE A 125 14.22 0.88 -6.44
N ALA A 126 14.33 2.14 -5.99
CA ALA A 126 13.43 3.21 -6.39
C ALA A 126 13.55 3.47 -7.91
N GLY A 127 12.43 3.43 -8.64
CA GLY A 127 12.42 3.56 -10.10
C GLY A 127 12.75 2.29 -10.89
N ASP A 128 12.99 1.14 -10.23
CA ASP A 128 13.12 -0.14 -10.93
C ASP A 128 11.78 -0.56 -11.57
N ASN A 129 11.87 -1.48 -12.54
CA ASN A 129 10.73 -2.04 -13.24
C ASN A 129 9.77 -2.74 -12.27
N LEU A 130 8.49 -2.82 -12.68
CA LEU A 130 7.47 -3.59 -11.96
C LEU A 130 7.21 -4.92 -12.67
N PRO A 131 6.74 -5.95 -11.93
CA PRO A 131 6.32 -7.20 -12.54
C PRO A 131 5.20 -6.98 -13.57
N THR A 132 5.29 -7.69 -14.69
CA THR A 132 4.51 -7.39 -15.89
C THR A 132 3.19 -8.16 -15.99
N SER A 133 3.12 -9.39 -15.45
CA SER A 133 1.88 -10.18 -15.38
C SER A 133 1.34 -10.28 -13.95
N ASP A 134 0.06 -10.60 -13.81
CA ASP A 134 -0.54 -10.77 -12.48
C ASP A 134 -0.01 -11.99 -11.73
N VAL A 135 0.48 -13.01 -12.43
CA VAL A 135 1.25 -14.10 -11.84
C VAL A 135 2.55 -13.56 -11.23
N SER A 136 3.34 -12.80 -12.00
CA SER A 136 4.59 -12.20 -11.50
C SER A 136 4.35 -11.22 -10.36
N ARG A 137 3.29 -10.39 -10.43
CA ARG A 137 2.89 -9.47 -9.34
C ARG A 137 2.53 -10.24 -8.07
N SER A 138 1.81 -11.35 -8.19
CA SER A 138 1.43 -12.19 -7.06
C SER A 138 2.66 -12.74 -6.32
N VAL A 139 3.65 -13.26 -7.05
CA VAL A 139 4.88 -13.79 -6.43
C VAL A 139 5.73 -12.66 -5.80
N ALA A 140 5.84 -11.52 -6.48
CA ALA A 140 6.57 -10.36 -5.97
C ALA A 140 5.95 -9.77 -4.70
N LEU A 141 4.61 -9.73 -4.62
CA LEU A 141 3.87 -9.31 -3.44
C LEU A 141 4.02 -10.31 -2.30
N ALA A 142 3.90 -11.62 -2.59
CA ALA A 142 4.07 -12.69 -1.62
C ALA A 142 5.45 -12.68 -0.94
N ASP A 143 6.56 -12.54 -1.68
CA ASP A 143 7.91 -12.49 -1.11
C ASP A 143 8.13 -11.27 -0.19
N LYS A 144 7.56 -10.12 -0.57
CA LYS A 144 7.62 -8.89 0.23
C LYS A 144 6.78 -9.02 1.49
N LEU A 145 5.55 -9.54 1.39
CA LEU A 145 4.66 -9.79 2.53
C LEU A 145 5.26 -10.81 3.51
N ASP A 146 5.80 -11.93 3.03
CA ASP A 146 6.49 -12.92 3.85
C ASP A 146 7.59 -12.26 4.70
N SER A 147 8.43 -11.45 4.06
CA SER A 147 9.53 -10.77 4.74
C SER A 147 9.02 -9.73 5.74
N LEU A 148 8.04 -8.91 5.36
CA LEU A 148 7.46 -7.89 6.23
C LEU A 148 6.82 -8.51 7.46
N VAL A 149 5.90 -9.47 7.26
CA VAL A 149 5.17 -10.11 8.35
C VAL A 149 6.10 -10.95 9.22
N GLY A 150 6.97 -11.77 8.62
CA GLY A 150 7.88 -12.63 9.36
C GLY A 150 8.80 -11.82 10.28
N ILE A 151 9.47 -10.79 9.74
CA ILE A 151 10.45 -10.00 10.48
C ILE A 151 9.80 -9.11 11.55
N PHE A 152 8.62 -8.53 11.27
CA PHE A 152 7.85 -7.83 12.30
C PHE A 152 7.28 -8.77 13.36
N GLY A 153 6.86 -9.97 12.97
CA GLY A 153 6.29 -10.97 13.85
C GLY A 153 7.28 -11.53 14.88
N ILE A 154 8.58 -11.46 14.58
CA ILE A 154 9.66 -11.81 15.52
C ILE A 154 10.31 -10.60 16.20
N GLY A 155 9.76 -9.39 16.01
CA GLY A 155 10.25 -8.17 16.66
C GLY A 155 11.59 -7.64 16.14
N GLN A 156 12.04 -8.03 14.94
CA GLN A 156 13.30 -7.57 14.33
C GLN A 156 13.08 -6.39 13.37
N THR A 157 12.29 -5.41 13.81
CA THR A 157 11.91 -4.26 13.00
C THR A 157 13.10 -3.31 12.73
N PRO A 158 13.07 -2.52 11.63
CA PRO A 158 14.10 -1.53 11.34
C PRO A 158 14.21 -0.49 12.45
N LYS A 159 15.44 -0.08 12.80
CA LYS A 159 15.72 0.89 13.88
C LYS A 159 16.62 2.01 13.39
N GLY A 160 16.18 3.26 13.54
CA GLY A 160 16.89 4.42 12.97
C GLY A 160 17.13 4.19 11.48
N ASP A 161 18.33 4.45 10.99
CA ASP A 161 18.66 4.23 9.56
C ASP A 161 18.95 2.77 9.22
N ARG A 162 19.06 1.88 10.21
CA ARG A 162 19.38 0.46 9.98
C ARG A 162 18.14 -0.33 9.56
N ASP A 163 18.25 -0.96 8.40
CA ASP A 163 17.25 -1.86 7.82
C ASP A 163 17.93 -3.12 7.24
N PRO A 164 18.37 -4.06 8.10
CA PRO A 164 19.18 -5.21 7.67
C PRO A 164 18.43 -6.19 6.75
N PHE A 165 17.10 -6.17 6.78
CA PHE A 165 16.24 -7.02 5.95
C PHE A 165 15.58 -6.26 4.78
N ALA A 166 15.99 -5.01 4.54
CA ALA A 166 15.46 -4.14 3.49
C ALA A 166 13.92 -3.99 3.50
N LEU A 167 13.30 -3.98 4.68
CA LEU A 167 11.85 -3.91 4.84
C LEU A 167 11.26 -2.62 4.28
N ARG A 168 11.95 -1.48 4.40
CA ARG A 168 11.49 -0.20 3.83
C ARG A 168 11.35 -0.29 2.32
N ARG A 169 12.32 -0.94 1.68
CA ARG A 169 12.33 -1.19 0.24
C ARG A 169 11.25 -2.19 -0.14
N ALA A 170 11.07 -3.27 0.63
CA ALA A 170 10.00 -4.23 0.41
C ALA A 170 8.61 -3.57 0.50
N ALA A 171 8.36 -2.76 1.53
CA ALA A 171 7.10 -2.04 1.71
C ALA A 171 6.85 -1.03 0.57
N LEU A 172 7.87 -0.26 0.16
CA LEU A 172 7.74 0.64 -0.99
C LEU A 172 7.46 -0.13 -2.28
N GLY A 173 8.18 -1.23 -2.53
CA GLY A 173 7.94 -2.06 -3.71
C GLY A 173 6.54 -2.66 -3.75
N LEU A 174 6.01 -3.08 -2.61
CA LEU A 174 4.63 -3.55 -2.46
C LEU A 174 3.61 -2.47 -2.84
N ILE A 175 3.79 -1.25 -2.31
CA ILE A 175 2.91 -0.11 -2.65
C ILE A 175 2.96 0.19 -4.14
N ARG A 176 4.17 0.29 -4.71
CA ARG A 176 4.34 0.57 -6.14
C ARG A 176 3.65 -0.46 -7.01
N ILE A 177 3.81 -1.76 -6.72
CA ILE A 177 3.13 -2.82 -7.46
C ILE A 177 1.61 -2.62 -7.43
N ILE A 178 1.04 -2.40 -6.24
CA ILE A 178 -0.42 -2.26 -6.08
C ILE A 178 -0.94 -0.99 -6.74
N VAL A 179 -0.28 0.16 -6.53
CA VAL A 179 -0.76 1.46 -6.99
C VAL A 179 -0.54 1.64 -8.50
N GLU A 180 0.68 1.44 -8.99
CA GLU A 180 1.02 1.68 -10.40
C GLU A 180 0.37 0.64 -11.32
N SER A 181 0.00 -0.54 -10.81
CA SER A 181 -0.79 -1.54 -11.54
C SER A 181 -2.29 -1.47 -11.23
N ASN A 182 -2.73 -0.49 -10.43
CA ASN A 182 -4.13 -0.28 -10.02
C ASN A 182 -4.84 -1.55 -9.50
N LEU A 183 -4.18 -2.30 -8.61
CA LEU A 183 -4.70 -3.55 -8.06
C LEU A 183 -5.67 -3.27 -6.91
N ASN A 184 -6.85 -3.87 -6.98
CA ASN A 184 -7.88 -3.74 -5.93
C ASN A 184 -7.62 -4.70 -4.75
N LEU A 185 -6.48 -4.52 -4.07
CA LEU A 185 -6.06 -5.36 -2.95
C LEU A 185 -6.15 -4.60 -1.62
N ASP A 186 -6.62 -5.30 -0.58
CA ASP A 186 -6.69 -4.79 0.78
C ASP A 186 -5.47 -5.24 1.60
N LEU A 187 -4.77 -4.29 2.23
CA LEU A 187 -3.57 -4.61 2.99
C LEU A 187 -3.85 -5.50 4.20
N TYR A 188 -4.98 -5.33 4.89
CA TYR A 188 -5.30 -6.19 6.04
C TYR A 188 -5.54 -7.63 5.60
N GLU A 189 -6.26 -7.84 4.50
CA GLU A 189 -6.47 -9.20 3.96
C GLU A 189 -5.14 -9.87 3.55
N LEU A 190 -4.25 -9.12 2.90
CA LEU A 190 -2.92 -9.60 2.51
C LEU A 190 -2.03 -9.91 3.70
N ILE A 191 -2.04 -9.04 4.73
CA ILE A 191 -1.25 -9.21 5.95
C ILE A 191 -1.78 -10.42 6.74
N ASP A 192 -3.10 -10.56 6.90
CA ASP A 192 -3.71 -11.69 7.60
C ASP A 192 -3.41 -13.01 6.89
N ALA A 193 -3.42 -13.01 5.56
CA ALA A 193 -3.00 -14.15 4.77
C ALA A 193 -1.56 -14.55 5.09
N ALA A 194 -0.64 -13.59 5.07
CA ALA A 194 0.77 -13.84 5.38
C ALA A 194 0.98 -14.28 6.83
N ILE A 195 0.26 -13.71 7.81
CA ILE A 195 0.33 -14.13 9.22
C ILE A 195 -0.04 -15.61 9.37
N GLY A 196 -1.11 -16.06 8.69
CA GLY A 196 -1.57 -17.45 8.74
C GLY A 196 -0.53 -18.47 8.29
N GLU A 197 0.42 -18.07 7.45
CA GLU A 197 1.49 -18.94 6.92
C GLU A 197 2.62 -19.22 7.92
N PHE A 198 2.72 -18.44 9.00
CA PHE A 198 3.77 -18.61 10.00
C PHE A 198 3.36 -19.49 11.19
N GLY A 199 2.08 -19.84 11.33
CA GLY A 199 1.57 -20.58 12.50
C GLY A 199 2.03 -19.94 13.82
N ASP A 200 2.57 -20.75 14.73
CA ASP A 200 3.02 -20.28 16.06
C ASP A 200 4.42 -19.64 16.06
N ARG A 201 5.04 -19.40 14.90
CA ARG A 201 6.41 -18.86 14.81
C ARG A 201 6.50 -17.37 15.16
N LEU A 202 5.38 -16.64 15.14
CA LEU A 202 5.35 -15.20 15.43
C LEU A 202 5.13 -14.95 16.91
N SER A 203 5.98 -14.14 17.52
CA SER A 203 5.91 -13.77 18.94
C SER A 203 5.19 -12.44 19.21
N ASN A 204 5.00 -11.62 18.18
CA ASN A 204 4.39 -10.29 18.28
C ASN A 204 2.89 -10.34 17.94
N ASN A 205 2.04 -10.08 18.94
CA ASN A 205 0.59 -10.07 18.80
C ASN A 205 0.06 -8.89 17.96
N ASP A 206 0.82 -7.80 17.88
CA ASP A 206 0.45 -6.58 17.14
C ASP A 206 1.04 -6.56 15.73
N VAL A 207 1.47 -7.72 15.19
CA VAL A 207 2.12 -7.81 13.88
C VAL A 207 1.25 -7.21 12.76
N ARG A 208 -0.07 -7.42 12.82
CA ARG A 208 -1.02 -6.90 11.83
C ARG A 208 -0.95 -5.38 11.71
N GLU A 209 -1.16 -4.68 12.82
CA GLU A 209 -1.14 -3.22 12.87
C GLU A 209 0.26 -2.66 12.65
N ASN A 210 1.30 -3.30 13.18
CA ASN A 210 2.67 -2.81 13.00
C ASN A 210 3.11 -2.87 11.54
N VAL A 211 2.78 -3.95 10.82
CA VAL A 211 3.07 -4.07 9.38
C VAL A 211 2.23 -3.09 8.58
N PHE A 212 0.93 -2.98 8.88
CA PHE A 212 0.04 -2.03 8.21
C PHE A 212 0.56 -0.59 8.32
N ASN A 213 0.82 -0.12 9.55
CA ASN A 213 1.34 1.22 9.81
C ASN A 213 2.71 1.45 9.16
N PHE A 214 3.55 0.42 9.11
CA PHE A 214 4.85 0.52 8.45
C PHE A 214 4.72 0.69 6.93
N ILE A 215 3.83 -0.07 6.28
CA ILE A 215 3.52 0.07 4.86
C ILE A 215 2.92 1.45 4.59
N ILE A 216 1.83 1.82 5.26
CA ILE A 216 1.17 3.13 5.07
C ILE A 216 2.16 4.29 5.28
N GLY A 217 3.06 4.18 6.26
CA GLY A 217 4.11 5.17 6.49
C GLY A 217 5.12 5.35 5.35
N ARG A 218 5.13 4.49 4.31
CA ARG A 218 5.95 4.65 3.10
C ARG A 218 5.31 5.54 2.05
N PHE A 219 3.99 5.78 2.10
CA PHE A 219 3.33 6.71 1.17
C PHE A 219 3.90 8.11 1.26
N ARG A 220 4.21 8.57 2.48
CA ARG A 220 4.73 9.92 2.70
C ARG A 220 6.00 10.22 1.90
N PRO A 221 7.14 9.52 2.11
CA PRO A 221 8.34 9.81 1.34
C PRO A 221 8.12 9.61 -0.18
N TRP A 222 7.32 8.61 -0.57
CA TRP A 222 7.07 8.33 -1.98
C TRP A 222 6.32 9.45 -2.73
N TYR A 223 5.23 9.97 -2.16
CA TYR A 223 4.51 11.09 -2.78
C TYR A 223 5.22 12.43 -2.63
N GLN A 224 6.01 12.63 -1.58
CA GLN A 224 6.87 13.82 -1.46
C GLN A 224 7.90 13.88 -2.59
N GLU A 225 8.50 12.75 -2.98
CA GLU A 225 9.41 12.66 -4.13
C GLU A 225 8.70 12.99 -5.46
N GLN A 226 7.38 12.78 -5.54
CA GLN A 226 6.55 13.13 -6.69
C GLN A 226 6.06 14.59 -6.68
N GLY A 227 6.42 15.37 -5.65
CA GLY A 227 6.03 16.78 -5.53
C GLY A 227 4.68 17.04 -4.87
N ILE A 228 3.99 16.01 -4.36
CA ILE A 228 2.76 16.21 -3.57
C ILE A 228 3.13 16.87 -2.24
N SER A 229 2.36 17.88 -1.86
CA SER A 229 2.62 18.63 -0.63
C SER A 229 2.31 17.81 0.63
N VAL A 230 3.06 18.09 1.70
CA VAL A 230 3.02 17.28 2.94
C VAL A 230 1.63 17.29 3.58
N ASP A 231 0.94 18.42 3.55
CA ASP A 231 -0.40 18.61 4.07
C ASP A 231 -1.45 17.74 3.35
N VAL A 232 -1.39 17.64 2.01
CA VAL A 232 -2.23 16.73 1.21
C VAL A 232 -2.01 15.28 1.64
N ILE A 233 -0.74 14.88 1.77
CA ILE A 233 -0.37 13.54 2.22
C ILE A 233 -0.93 13.28 3.63
N GLN A 234 -0.79 14.23 4.56
CA GLN A 234 -1.32 14.09 5.92
C GLN A 234 -2.86 14.01 5.94
N ALA A 235 -3.55 14.81 5.13
CA ALA A 235 -5.00 14.81 5.00
C ALA A 235 -5.54 13.43 4.61
N VAL A 236 -4.88 12.74 3.67
CA VAL A 236 -5.28 11.39 3.25
C VAL A 236 -4.80 10.32 4.25
N LEU A 237 -3.58 10.43 4.78
CA LEU A 237 -3.06 9.50 5.80
C LEU A 237 -3.92 9.47 7.07
N ALA A 238 -4.53 10.59 7.46
CA ALA A 238 -5.44 10.66 8.60
C ALA A 238 -6.68 9.75 8.44
N ARG A 239 -6.99 9.31 7.21
CA ARG A 239 -8.05 8.33 6.93
C ARG A 239 -7.56 6.89 6.89
N ALA A 240 -6.25 6.69 6.75
CA ALA A 240 -5.57 5.40 6.70
C ALA A 240 -6.33 4.32 5.88
N PRO A 241 -6.73 4.60 4.62
CA PRO A 241 -7.45 3.60 3.82
C PRO A 241 -6.58 2.36 3.62
N SER A 242 -7.19 1.19 3.76
CA SER A 242 -6.48 -0.10 3.71
C SER A 242 -6.09 -0.54 2.30
N ARG A 243 -6.69 0.07 1.27
CA ARG A 243 -6.45 -0.22 -0.14
C ARG A 243 -5.49 0.82 -0.74
N PRO A 244 -4.27 0.44 -1.15
CA PRO A 244 -3.28 1.38 -1.68
C PRO A 244 -3.75 2.11 -2.95
N ALA A 245 -4.46 1.43 -3.85
CA ALA A 245 -5.03 2.06 -5.05
C ALA A 245 -6.05 3.15 -4.70
N ASP A 246 -6.87 2.93 -3.68
CA ASP A 246 -7.82 3.92 -3.16
C ASP A 246 -7.10 5.13 -2.55
N PHE A 247 -6.01 4.89 -1.81
CA PHE A 247 -5.14 5.96 -1.31
C PHE A 247 -4.64 6.87 -2.45
N ASN A 248 -4.24 6.29 -3.58
CA ASN A 248 -3.77 7.04 -4.74
C ASN A 248 -4.87 7.94 -5.35
N LEU A 249 -6.09 7.41 -5.50
CA LEU A 249 -7.23 8.20 -5.99
C LEU A 249 -7.50 9.41 -5.08
N ARG A 250 -7.47 9.20 -3.77
CA ARG A 250 -7.68 10.27 -2.78
C ARG A 250 -6.57 11.32 -2.82
N ILE A 251 -5.30 10.91 -2.92
CA ILE A 251 -4.17 11.83 -2.99
C ILE A 251 -4.32 12.79 -4.15
N HIS A 252 -4.56 12.28 -5.36
CA HIS A 252 -4.69 13.13 -6.53
C HIS A 252 -5.94 14.01 -6.49
N ALA A 253 -7.06 13.50 -5.98
CA ALA A 253 -8.27 14.30 -5.80
C ALA A 253 -8.09 15.44 -4.78
N VAL A 254 -7.40 15.19 -3.67
CA VAL A 254 -7.13 16.20 -2.64
C VAL A 254 -6.09 17.21 -3.12
N ASP A 255 -5.07 16.77 -3.86
CA ASP A 255 -4.09 17.65 -4.49
C ASP A 255 -4.74 18.59 -5.51
N ALA A 256 -5.65 18.07 -6.35
CA ALA A 256 -6.45 18.87 -7.27
C ALA A 256 -7.39 19.83 -6.52
N PHE A 257 -8.10 19.35 -5.49
CA PHE A 257 -8.98 20.17 -4.67
C PHE A 257 -8.22 21.31 -3.98
N LYS A 258 -6.97 21.10 -3.56
CA LYS A 258 -6.15 22.15 -2.95
C LYS A 258 -5.96 23.37 -3.85
N GLN A 259 -6.05 23.22 -5.17
CA GLN A 259 -5.98 24.33 -6.13
C GLN A 259 -7.32 25.05 -6.34
N HIS A 260 -8.41 24.57 -5.75
CA HIS A 260 -9.74 25.14 -5.89
C HIS A 260 -9.93 26.38 -5.00
N ASP A 261 -10.63 27.41 -5.48
CA ASP A 261 -10.85 28.69 -4.75
C ASP A 261 -11.52 28.51 -3.37
N ALA A 262 -12.30 27.45 -3.22
CA ALA A 262 -12.98 27.12 -1.96
C ALA A 262 -12.09 26.38 -0.94
N ALA A 263 -10.92 25.87 -1.33
CA ALA A 263 -10.14 24.93 -0.54
C ALA A 263 -9.67 25.53 0.80
N GLU A 264 -9.12 26.74 0.77
CA GLU A 264 -8.61 27.42 1.97
C GLU A 264 -9.72 27.68 2.98
N SER A 265 -10.84 28.25 2.52
CA SER A 265 -12.02 28.53 3.35
C SER A 265 -12.61 27.24 3.94
N LEU A 266 -12.76 26.18 3.13
CA LEU A 266 -13.31 24.90 3.60
C LEU A 266 -12.37 24.15 4.54
N SER A 267 -11.06 24.21 4.31
CA SER A 267 -10.04 23.67 5.21
C SER A 267 -10.09 24.37 6.57
N ALA A 268 -10.10 25.71 6.58
CA ALA A 268 -10.19 26.51 7.80
C ALA A 268 -11.49 26.26 8.56
N ALA A 269 -12.62 26.18 7.84
CA ALA A 269 -13.91 25.86 8.43
C ALA A 269 -13.93 24.45 9.02
N ASN A 270 -13.40 23.43 8.33
CA ASN A 270 -13.31 22.06 8.86
C ASN A 270 -12.40 21.98 10.08
N LYS A 271 -11.31 22.76 10.13
CA LYS A 271 -10.47 22.87 11.32
C LYS A 271 -11.24 23.48 12.49
N ARG A 272 -12.00 24.55 12.25
CA ARG A 272 -12.87 25.16 13.27
C ARG A 272 -13.90 24.16 13.77
N VAL A 273 -14.56 23.43 12.87
CA VAL A 273 -15.49 22.36 13.22
C VAL A 273 -14.81 21.29 14.08
N GLY A 274 -13.66 20.76 13.66
CA GLY A 274 -12.90 19.77 14.43
C GLY A 274 -12.59 20.24 15.85
N ASN A 275 -12.17 21.49 16.02
CA ASN A 275 -11.88 22.08 17.34
C ASN A 275 -13.12 22.29 18.22
N ILE A 276 -14.28 22.57 17.62
CA ILE A 276 -15.56 22.68 18.33
C ILE A 276 -15.97 21.29 18.82
N LEU A 277 -15.96 20.30 17.92
CA LEU A 277 -16.37 18.93 18.22
C LEU A 277 -15.42 18.23 19.22
N SER A 278 -14.12 18.55 19.22
CA SER A 278 -13.18 17.99 20.20
C SER A 278 -13.43 18.47 21.64
N LYS A 279 -14.20 19.56 21.81
CA LYS A 279 -14.53 20.16 23.11
C LYS A 279 -15.96 19.86 23.54
N SER A 280 -16.78 19.24 22.69
CA SER A 280 -18.16 18.90 23.06
C SER A 280 -18.20 17.67 23.96
N GLU A 281 -19.04 17.72 24.98
CA GLU A 281 -19.36 16.60 25.85
C GLU A 281 -20.60 15.87 25.33
N GLY A 282 -20.58 14.53 25.34
CA GLY A 282 -21.71 13.68 24.93
C GLY A 282 -21.57 13.01 23.55
N ASP A 283 -22.43 12.03 23.30
CA ASP A 283 -22.41 11.24 22.06
C ASP A 283 -23.07 12.01 20.91
N LEU A 284 -22.26 12.37 19.92
CA LEU A 284 -22.73 12.95 18.66
C LEU A 284 -23.19 11.83 17.73
N THR A 285 -24.45 11.88 17.33
CA THR A 285 -25.05 10.86 16.45
C THR A 285 -25.10 11.30 15.00
N GLY A 286 -24.90 12.60 14.74
CA GLY A 286 -25.10 13.20 13.42
C GLY A 286 -26.57 13.33 13.01
N LYS A 287 -27.53 12.93 13.86
CA LYS A 287 -28.95 13.10 13.59
C LYS A 287 -29.37 14.53 13.90
N ILE A 288 -29.89 15.22 12.88
CA ILE A 288 -30.42 16.57 12.99
C ILE A 288 -31.93 16.49 13.26
N ASP A 289 -32.38 17.16 14.31
CA ASP A 289 -33.80 17.44 14.54
C ASP A 289 -34.15 18.75 13.85
N HIS A 290 -34.93 18.67 12.77
CA HIS A 290 -35.35 19.84 12.00
C HIS A 290 -36.27 20.80 12.77
N THR A 291 -36.90 20.35 13.87
CA THR A 291 -37.73 21.21 14.73
C THR A 291 -36.89 22.13 15.62
N LEU A 292 -35.64 21.76 15.86
CA LEU A 292 -34.66 22.52 16.66
C LEU A 292 -33.74 23.40 15.81
N LEU A 293 -34.00 23.51 14.50
CA LEU A 293 -33.36 24.50 13.64
C LEU A 293 -34.14 25.82 13.76
N VAL A 294 -33.53 26.81 14.38
CA VAL A 294 -34.12 28.12 14.68
C VAL A 294 -33.78 29.12 13.58
N ALA A 295 -32.48 29.36 13.36
CA ALA A 295 -31.96 30.34 12.41
C ALA A 295 -32.18 29.91 10.94
N ALA A 296 -32.20 30.88 10.02
CA ALA A 296 -32.41 30.60 8.60
C ALA A 296 -31.16 29.94 7.97
N GLU A 297 -29.99 30.33 8.46
CA GLU A 297 -28.68 29.91 7.99
C GLU A 297 -28.42 28.44 8.35
N GLU A 298 -28.80 27.99 9.55
CA GLU A 298 -28.67 26.58 9.94
C GLU A 298 -29.66 25.66 9.20
N LYS A 299 -30.86 26.16 8.88
CA LYS A 299 -31.81 25.45 7.99
C LYS A 299 -31.24 25.29 6.59
N THR A 300 -30.65 26.36 6.06
CA THR A 300 -30.01 26.38 4.75
C THR A 300 -28.84 25.42 4.70
N LEU A 301 -27.94 25.48 5.69
CA LEU A 301 -26.78 24.58 5.79
C LEU A 301 -27.23 23.11 5.90
N ALA A 302 -28.22 22.79 6.73
CA ALA A 302 -28.74 21.43 6.87
C ALA A 302 -29.32 20.89 5.54
N ALA A 303 -30.07 21.72 4.81
CA ALA A 303 -30.60 21.34 3.50
C ALA A 303 -29.49 21.11 2.47
N GLN A 304 -28.51 22.01 2.40
CA GLN A 304 -27.38 21.94 1.46
C GLN A 304 -26.45 20.76 1.76
N ILE A 305 -26.21 20.43 3.03
CA ILE A 305 -25.46 19.22 3.40
C ILE A 305 -26.19 17.97 2.89
N SER A 306 -27.50 17.86 3.12
CA SER A 306 -28.28 16.70 2.66
C SER A 306 -28.28 16.55 1.14
N GLU A 307 -28.39 17.66 0.40
CA GLU A 307 -28.34 17.68 -1.07
C GLU A 307 -26.95 17.31 -1.59
N THR A 308 -25.91 17.91 -1.00
CA THR A 308 -24.51 17.65 -1.36
C THR A 308 -24.16 16.19 -1.10
N GLU A 309 -24.54 15.64 0.05
CA GLU A 309 -24.31 14.23 0.40
C GLU A 309 -24.95 13.29 -0.63
N LYS A 310 -26.22 13.52 -1.02
CA LYS A 310 -26.89 12.74 -2.07
C LYS A 310 -26.17 12.80 -3.41
N SER A 311 -25.60 13.95 -3.76
CA SER A 311 -24.89 14.14 -5.03
C SER A 311 -23.45 13.62 -5.01
N ALA A 312 -22.78 13.62 -3.86
CA ALA A 312 -21.39 13.19 -3.69
C ALA A 312 -21.26 11.68 -3.41
N GLU A 313 -22.27 11.05 -2.80
CA GLU A 313 -22.34 9.61 -2.56
C GLU A 313 -21.99 8.75 -3.80
N PRO A 314 -22.64 8.94 -4.97
CA PRO A 314 -22.33 8.13 -6.14
C PRO A 314 -20.89 8.35 -6.66
N GLU A 315 -20.36 9.57 -6.53
CA GLU A 315 -18.98 9.88 -6.92
C GLU A 315 -17.97 9.16 -6.02
N ILE A 316 -18.19 9.20 -4.69
CA ILE A 316 -17.38 8.50 -3.69
C ILE A 316 -17.42 6.99 -3.93
N ALA A 317 -18.61 6.43 -4.19
CA ALA A 317 -18.78 5.00 -4.45
C ALA A 317 -18.07 4.56 -5.74
N ALA A 318 -17.98 5.44 -6.73
CA ALA A 318 -17.24 5.20 -7.98
C ALA A 318 -15.73 5.49 -7.89
N GLY A 319 -15.22 5.94 -6.72
CA GLY A 319 -13.83 6.37 -6.57
C GLY A 319 -13.50 7.72 -7.23
N ASN A 320 -14.51 8.46 -7.71
CA ASN A 320 -14.34 9.80 -8.25
C ASN A 320 -14.30 10.85 -7.13
N TYR A 321 -13.21 10.83 -6.36
CA TYR A 321 -13.04 11.73 -5.23
C TYR A 321 -12.94 13.21 -5.63
N GLU A 322 -12.42 13.51 -6.82
CA GLU A 322 -12.34 14.88 -7.33
C GLU A 322 -13.73 15.45 -7.60
N GLY A 323 -14.60 14.67 -8.27
CA GLY A 323 -16.00 15.03 -8.46
C GLY A 323 -16.75 15.22 -7.15
N ALA A 324 -16.51 14.34 -6.17
CA ALA A 324 -17.08 14.47 -4.83
C ALA A 324 -16.65 15.79 -4.15
N LEU A 325 -15.35 16.08 -4.11
CA LEU A 325 -14.82 17.31 -3.50
C LEU A 325 -15.29 18.57 -4.23
N THR A 326 -15.43 18.53 -5.54
CA THR A 326 -16.00 19.63 -6.34
C THR A 326 -17.44 19.92 -5.96
N ARG A 327 -18.27 18.88 -5.74
CA ARG A 327 -19.64 19.07 -5.24
C ARG A 327 -19.65 19.63 -3.82
N MET A 328 -18.78 19.13 -2.95
CA MET A 328 -18.64 19.65 -1.58
C MET A 328 -18.15 21.10 -1.53
N ALA A 329 -17.47 21.58 -2.59
CA ALA A 329 -17.00 22.95 -2.67
C ALA A 329 -18.14 23.99 -2.64
N SER A 330 -19.37 23.60 -3.06
CA SER A 330 -20.55 24.46 -3.02
C SER A 330 -20.96 24.84 -1.58
N LEU A 331 -20.55 24.06 -0.59
CA LEU A 331 -20.85 24.33 0.81
C LEU A 331 -20.07 25.51 1.39
N LYS A 332 -19.12 26.08 0.65
CA LYS A 332 -18.32 27.22 1.11
C LYS A 332 -19.22 28.35 1.65
N SER A 333 -20.14 28.86 0.83
CA SER A 333 -21.01 29.98 1.23
C SER A 333 -21.96 29.62 2.39
N PRO A 334 -22.72 28.51 2.36
CA PRO A 334 -23.56 28.11 3.49
C PRO A 334 -22.81 27.93 4.81
N ILE A 335 -21.55 27.47 4.77
CA ILE A 335 -20.73 27.31 5.97
C ILE A 335 -20.27 28.67 6.51
N ASP A 336 -19.81 29.56 5.63
CA ASP A 336 -19.42 30.92 6.00
C ASP A 336 -20.60 31.66 6.65
N ASP A 337 -21.78 31.62 6.01
CA ASP A 337 -23.01 32.26 6.50
C ASP A 337 -23.46 31.71 7.85
N PHE A 338 -23.38 30.38 8.04
CA PHE A 338 -23.68 29.75 9.33
C PHE A 338 -22.74 30.26 10.42
N PHE A 339 -21.44 30.32 10.15
CA PHE A 339 -20.46 30.69 11.17
C PHE A 339 -20.41 32.18 11.48
N GLU A 340 -20.89 33.03 10.58
CA GLU A 340 -21.08 34.46 10.78
C GLU A 340 -22.33 34.76 11.62
N ASN A 341 -23.42 34.04 11.39
CA ASN A 341 -24.73 34.38 11.95
C ASN A 341 -25.23 33.45 13.07
N VAL A 342 -24.63 32.26 13.25
CA VAL A 342 -25.09 31.24 14.20
C VAL A 342 -24.04 30.95 15.27
N MET A 343 -24.41 31.18 16.54
CA MET A 343 -23.59 30.79 17.69
C MET A 343 -23.80 29.30 18.00
N VAL A 344 -22.75 28.49 17.83
CA VAL A 344 -22.85 27.03 18.05
C VAL A 344 -23.12 26.68 19.51
N ASN A 345 -22.47 27.39 20.44
CA ASN A 345 -22.67 27.18 21.89
C ASN A 345 -23.89 27.95 22.39
N ASP A 346 -25.07 27.48 21.99
CA ASP A 346 -26.36 28.03 22.42
C ASP A 346 -26.61 27.80 23.93
N GLU A 347 -27.43 28.66 24.54
CA GLU A 347 -27.85 28.51 25.94
C GLU A 347 -28.81 27.34 26.11
N ASP A 348 -29.64 27.05 25.10
CA ASP A 348 -30.49 25.87 25.08
C ASP A 348 -29.64 24.62 24.74
N PRO A 349 -29.51 23.66 25.67
CA PRO A 349 -28.72 22.45 25.44
C PRO A 349 -29.20 21.62 24.25
N ALA A 350 -30.50 21.62 23.95
CA ALA A 350 -31.07 20.85 22.85
C ALA A 350 -30.68 21.47 21.49
N VAL A 351 -30.78 22.79 21.36
CA VAL A 351 -30.36 23.54 20.16
C VAL A 351 -28.85 23.41 19.96
N ARG A 352 -28.06 23.57 21.03
CA ARG A 352 -26.61 23.38 21.00
C ARG A 352 -26.23 21.98 20.50
N GLN A 353 -26.85 20.93 21.05
CA GLN A 353 -26.59 19.55 20.64
C GLN A 353 -26.95 19.33 19.16
N ASN A 354 -28.07 19.90 18.70
CA ASN A 354 -28.50 19.80 17.31
C ASN A 354 -27.49 20.46 16.34
N ARG A 355 -26.99 21.66 16.69
CA ARG A 355 -25.94 22.34 15.93
C ARG A 355 -24.63 21.54 15.90
N LEU A 356 -24.24 20.91 17.01
CA LEU A 356 -23.08 20.02 17.04
C LEU A 356 -23.26 18.80 16.13
N ASN A 357 -24.46 18.20 16.09
CA ASN A 357 -24.77 17.11 15.16
C ASN A 357 -24.71 17.56 13.69
N LEU A 358 -25.17 18.77 13.37
CA LEU A 358 -25.06 19.37 12.03
C LEU A 358 -23.58 19.49 11.61
N LEU A 359 -22.73 20.01 12.49
CA LEU A 359 -21.29 20.13 12.24
C LEU A 359 -20.58 18.77 12.18
N TYR A 360 -21.05 17.80 12.97
CA TYR A 360 -20.55 16.42 12.92
C TYR A 360 -20.85 15.77 11.56
N GLN A 361 -22.07 15.92 11.05
CA GLN A 361 -22.44 15.42 9.71
C GLN A 361 -21.60 16.11 8.63
N LEU A 362 -21.45 17.44 8.70
CA LEU A 362 -20.61 18.21 7.78
C LEU A 362 -19.18 17.68 7.72
N ARG A 363 -18.52 17.54 8.88
CA ARG A 363 -17.15 17.01 8.96
C ARG A 363 -17.07 15.57 8.48
N GLY A 364 -18.06 14.75 8.85
CA GLY A 364 -18.17 13.35 8.43
C GLY A 364 -18.12 13.20 6.91
N MET A 365 -18.81 14.08 6.17
CA MET A 365 -18.83 14.07 4.71
C MET A 365 -17.43 14.25 4.10
N PHE A 366 -16.65 15.23 4.55
CA PHE A 366 -15.28 15.43 4.06
C PHE A 366 -14.35 14.27 4.45
N LEU A 367 -14.48 13.75 5.67
CA LEU A 367 -13.69 12.60 6.16
C LEU A 367 -13.92 11.32 5.34
N ARG A 368 -14.98 11.23 4.54
CA ARG A 368 -15.14 10.12 3.59
C ARG A 368 -14.13 10.15 2.45
N VAL A 369 -13.48 11.30 2.22
CA VAL A 369 -12.40 11.48 1.24
C VAL A 369 -11.05 11.69 1.95
N ALA A 370 -10.94 12.72 2.79
CA ALA A 370 -9.73 13.09 3.50
C ALA A 370 -10.03 14.00 4.71
N ASP A 371 -9.10 14.11 5.66
CA ASP A 371 -9.19 15.17 6.67
C ASP A 371 -8.66 16.50 6.10
N ILE A 372 -9.53 17.21 5.38
CA ILE A 372 -9.17 18.47 4.72
C ILE A 372 -8.79 19.59 5.69
N SER A 373 -9.04 19.44 7.00
CA SER A 373 -8.58 20.41 8.01
C SER A 373 -7.06 20.50 8.12
N LEU A 374 -6.35 19.53 7.54
CA LEU A 374 -4.90 19.46 7.49
C LEU A 374 -4.29 20.18 6.28
N LEU A 375 -5.08 20.67 5.32
CA LEU A 375 -4.62 21.41 4.13
C LEU A 375 -4.29 22.87 4.47
N GLN A 376 -3.07 23.16 4.93
CA GLN A 376 -2.60 24.48 5.37
C GLN A 376 -1.20 24.80 4.85
#